data_AF-A0A452YK90-F1
#
_entry.id   AF-A0A452YK90-F1
#
_cell.length_a   1.000
_cell.length_b   1.000
_cell.length_c   1.000
_cell.angle_alpha   90.00
_cell.angle_beta   90.00
_cell.angle_gamma   90.00
#
_symmetry.space_group_name_H-M   'P 1'
#
loop_
_entity.id
_entity.type
_entity.pdbx_description
1 polymer ?
#
loop_
_entity_poly.entity_id
_entity_poly.type
_entity_poly.pdbx_seq_one_letter_code
_entity_poly.pdbx_strand_id
1 'polypeptide(L)'
;TYLEACIENHTKSNLYMDQVDFEPAQQWSATILEADEHPSVVKSTIRDLCKQPVLIRAAGGIYNYLYQLRPSSDEPGQMKTEGSSILGKFQITWRTNLGEPGRLQTQNIHSTPTPSKDVDLRAVKIPPVIFLERPFMGQSMPYKSNRENSWPF
;
A
#
# COMPACT_ATOMS: atom_id res chain seq x y z
N THR A 1 3.14 0.60 -2.53
CA THR A 1 2.43 -0.68 -2.33
C THR A 1 1.01 -0.39 -1.90
N TYR A 2 0.04 -1.25 -2.23
CA TYR A 2 -1.32 -1.15 -1.70
C TYR A 2 -1.60 -2.34 -0.79
N LEU A 3 -2.36 -2.11 0.27
CA LEU A 3 -2.78 -3.12 1.23
C LEU A 3 -4.29 -3.04 1.39
N GLU A 4 -4.97 -4.17 1.21
CA GLU A 4 -6.40 -4.29 1.41
C GLU A 4 -6.69 -5.10 2.68
N ALA A 5 -7.66 -4.65 3.47
CA ALA A 5 -8.25 -5.42 4.54
C ALA A 5 -9.73 -5.67 4.22
N CYS A 6 -10.04 -6.91 3.82
CA CYS A 6 -11.41 -7.39 3.64
C CYS A 6 -11.94 -7.89 4.98
N ILE A 7 -13.03 -7.28 5.46
CA ILE A 7 -13.72 -7.71 6.67
C ILE A 7 -15.06 -8.32 6.28
N GLU A 8 -15.24 -9.59 6.61
CA GLU A 8 -16.45 -10.37 6.33
C GLU A 8 -17.16 -10.73 7.63
N ASN A 9 -18.40 -10.28 7.78
CA ASN A 9 -19.20 -10.56 8.97
C ASN A 9 -20.03 -11.83 8.80
N HIS A 10 -19.49 -12.96 9.26
CA HIS A 10 -20.20 -14.24 9.33
C HIS A 10 -21.04 -14.43 10.60
N THR A 11 -21.13 -13.41 11.45
CA THR A 11 -21.89 -13.49 12.69
C THR A 11 -23.38 -13.18 12.48
N LYS A 12 -24.19 -13.42 13.52
CA LYS A 12 -25.62 -13.10 13.53
C LYS A 12 -25.91 -11.63 13.88
N SER A 13 -24.90 -10.90 14.35
CA SER A 13 -25.02 -9.49 14.75
C SER A 13 -24.32 -8.60 13.73
N ASN A 14 -24.77 -7.36 13.58
CA ASN A 14 -24.05 -6.36 12.82
C ASN A 14 -22.74 -6.00 13.55
N LEU A 15 -21.72 -5.63 12.78
CA LEU A 15 -20.49 -5.05 13.32
C LEU A 15 -20.49 -3.55 13.02
N TYR A 16 -20.39 -2.75 14.08
CA TYR A 16 -20.20 -1.32 14.02
C TYR A 16 -18.72 -1.05 14.23
N MET A 17 -18.00 -0.71 13.17
CA MET A 17 -16.55 -0.55 13.22
C MET A 17 -16.19 0.76 13.94
N ASP A 18 -15.43 0.65 15.01
CA ASP A 18 -14.93 1.79 15.79
C ASP A 18 -13.58 2.27 15.23
N GLN A 19 -12.69 1.32 14.95
CA GLN A 19 -11.32 1.58 14.50
C GLN A 19 -10.90 0.48 13.53
N VAL A 20 -10.34 0.88 12.39
CA VAL A 20 -9.63 -0.02 11.47
C VAL A 20 -8.38 0.72 11.07
N ASP A 21 -7.34 0.56 11.86
CA ASP A 21 -6.10 1.30 11.69
C ASP A 21 -4.98 0.35 11.32
N PHE A 22 -4.18 0.80 10.36
CA PHE A 22 -2.91 0.18 10.04
C PHE A 22 -1.80 0.94 10.75
N GLU A 23 -1.05 0.26 11.62
CA GLU A 23 0.17 0.78 12.23
C GLU A 23 1.35 0.42 11.31
N PRO A 24 1.85 1.36 10.47
CA PRO A 24 2.97 1.07 9.58
C PRO A 24 4.28 0.91 10.37
N ALA A 25 5.18 0.09 9.84
CA ALA A 25 6.56 0.05 10.34
C ALA A 25 7.28 1.37 10.02
N GLN A 26 8.38 1.66 10.74
CA GLN A 26 9.05 2.98 10.71
C GLN A 26 9.42 3.47 9.30
N GLN A 27 9.87 2.56 8.43
CA GLN A 27 10.23 2.86 7.04
C GLN A 27 9.03 3.00 6.09
N TRP A 28 7.80 2.93 6.60
CA TRP A 28 6.57 3.07 5.82
C TRP A 28 5.68 4.16 6.40
N SER A 29 4.99 4.85 5.51
CA SER A 29 3.81 5.64 5.80
C SER A 29 2.61 4.98 5.14
N ALA A 30 1.44 5.11 5.78
CA ALA A 30 0.19 4.58 5.26
C ALA A 30 -0.88 5.68 5.20
N THR A 31 -1.65 5.68 4.12
CA THR A 31 -2.81 6.57 3.94
C THR A 31 -3.99 5.74 3.52
N ILE A 32 -5.10 5.84 4.25
CA ILE A 32 -6.36 5.20 3.87
C ILE A 32 -6.93 5.91 2.63
N LEU A 33 -7.43 5.13 1.68
CA LEU A 33 -8.10 5.61 0.49
C LEU A 33 -9.60 5.41 0.68
N GLU A 34 -10.32 6.53 0.79
CA GLU A 34 -11.78 6.53 0.87
C GLU A 34 -12.37 6.50 -0.55
N ALA A 35 -13.41 5.70 -0.75
CA ALA A 35 -14.20 5.79 -1.98
C ALA A 35 -15.05 7.07 -1.91
N ASP A 36 -14.96 7.91 -2.95
CA ASP A 36 -15.64 9.20 -2.99
C ASP A 36 -17.17 8.99 -3.06
N GLU A 37 -17.83 8.97 -1.90
CA GLU A 37 -19.30 8.99 -1.83
C GLU A 37 -19.78 10.38 -2.23
N HIS A 38 -20.02 10.57 -3.53
CA HIS A 38 -20.79 11.64 -4.19
C HIS A 38 -20.91 12.94 -3.35
N PRO A 39 -20.27 14.06 -3.74
CA PRO A 39 -20.33 15.30 -2.99
C PRO A 39 -21.74 15.92 -3.11
N SER A 40 -22.68 15.45 -2.31
CA SER A 40 -23.90 16.19 -2.05
C SER A 40 -23.50 17.39 -1.19
N VAL A 41 -23.61 18.58 -1.77
CA VAL A 41 -23.26 19.91 -1.24
C VAL A 41 -23.88 20.22 0.15
N VAL A 42 -24.74 19.35 0.68
CA VAL A 42 -25.44 19.49 1.97
C VAL A 42 -24.80 18.66 3.11
N LYS A 43 -23.64 18.02 2.91
CA LYS A 43 -22.90 17.32 3.99
C LYS A 43 -22.09 18.32 4.87
N SER A 44 -22.67 19.49 5.15
CA SER A 44 -22.03 20.63 5.82
C SER A 44 -21.83 20.41 7.32
N THR A 45 -20.61 20.64 7.80
CA THR A 45 -20.23 20.98 9.19
C THR A 45 -20.37 19.88 10.26
N ILE A 46 -21.29 18.92 10.15
CA ILE A 46 -21.51 17.86 11.17
C ILE A 46 -20.64 16.61 10.92
N ARG A 47 -20.26 16.34 9.65
CA ARG A 47 -19.41 15.18 9.29
C ARG A 47 -18.00 15.28 9.88
N ASP A 48 -17.49 16.50 10.06
CA ASP A 48 -16.18 16.74 10.69
C ASP A 48 -16.22 16.53 12.21
N LEU A 49 -17.41 16.56 12.82
CA LEU A 49 -17.61 16.34 14.26
C LEU A 49 -17.89 14.87 14.60
N CYS A 50 -18.48 14.10 13.68
CA CYS A 50 -18.78 12.68 13.87
C CYS A 50 -18.60 11.93 12.55
N LYS A 51 -17.48 11.23 12.36
CA LYS A 51 -17.37 10.22 11.31
C LYS A 51 -18.42 9.13 11.58
N GLN A 52 -19.32 8.90 10.64
CA GLN A 52 -20.33 7.87 10.78
C GLN A 52 -19.62 6.50 10.86
N PRO A 53 -19.92 5.66 11.86
CA PRO A 53 -19.26 4.36 11.99
C PRO A 53 -19.63 3.48 10.80
N VAL A 54 -18.65 2.73 10.29
CA VAL A 54 -18.87 1.79 9.19
C VAL A 54 -19.67 0.61 9.73
N LEU A 55 -20.79 0.30 9.08
CA LEU A 55 -21.68 -0.81 9.44
C LEU A 55 -21.46 -1.98 8.50
N ILE A 56 -21.02 -3.12 9.05
CA ILE A 56 -20.92 -4.39 8.31
C ILE A 56 -22.08 -5.29 8.75
N ARG A 57 -23.04 -5.51 7.85
CA ARG A 57 -24.28 -6.23 8.15
C ARG A 57 -24.01 -7.69 8.55
N ALA A 58 -24.85 -8.19 9.45
CA ALA A 58 -24.89 -9.61 9.81
C ALA A 58 -25.10 -10.51 8.59
N ALA A 59 -24.75 -11.79 8.74
CA ALA A 59 -25.00 -12.85 7.76
C ALA A 59 -24.34 -12.61 6.37
N GLY A 60 -23.07 -12.24 6.36
CA GLY A 60 -22.24 -12.19 5.15
C GLY A 60 -22.02 -10.78 4.59
N GLY A 61 -22.20 -9.73 5.39
CA GLY A 61 -21.79 -8.38 4.98
C GLY A 61 -20.27 -8.29 4.82
N ILE A 62 -19.82 -7.54 3.81
CA ILE A 62 -18.39 -7.38 3.48
C ILE A 62 -18.08 -5.88 3.37
N TYR A 63 -16.91 -5.47 3.89
CA TYR A 63 -16.36 -4.14 3.67
C TYR A 63 -14.85 -4.20 3.48
N ASN A 64 -14.34 -3.47 2.49
CA ASN A 64 -12.92 -3.43 2.15
C ASN A 64 -12.32 -2.08 2.51
N TYR A 65 -11.23 -2.10 3.28
CA TYR A 65 -10.41 -0.94 3.55
C TYR A 65 -9.17 -0.99 2.67
N LEU A 66 -8.89 0.10 1.95
CA LEU A 66 -7.73 0.18 1.08
C LEU A 66 -6.73 1.20 1.62
N TYR A 67 -5.48 0.77 1.79
CA TYR A 67 -4.38 1.60 2.25
C TYR A 67 -3.31 1.70 1.17
N GLN A 68 -2.85 2.93 0.93
CA GLN A 68 -1.65 3.19 0.15
C GLN A 68 -0.44 3.28 1.09
N LEU A 69 0.53 2.40 0.89
CA LEU A 69 1.80 2.39 1.61
C LEU A 69 2.88 3.03 0.75
N ARG A 70 3.61 3.97 1.34
CA ARG A 70 4.75 4.66 0.71
C ARG A 70 5.98 4.53 1.60
N PRO A 71 7.17 4.24 1.04
CA PRO A 71 8.40 4.31 1.82
C PRO A 71 8.53 5.70 2.43
N SER A 72 8.84 5.76 3.72
CA SER A 72 9.26 6.99 4.36
C SER A 72 10.55 7.44 3.67
N SER A 73 10.61 8.67 3.16
CA SER A 73 11.81 9.18 2.50
C SER A 73 12.93 9.27 3.53
N ASP A 74 13.94 8.41 3.39
CA ASP A 74 15.18 8.55 4.16
C ASP A 74 15.94 9.79 3.64
N GLU A 75 16.49 10.55 4.58
CA GLU A 75 17.46 11.62 4.34
C GLU A 75 18.59 11.14 3.39
N PRO A 76 19.10 12.01 2.50
CA PRO A 76 20.14 11.64 1.54
C PRO A 76 21.45 11.28 2.27
N GLY A 77 21.70 9.99 2.50
CA GLY A 77 22.94 9.52 3.09
C GLY A 77 22.94 8.09 3.63
N GLN A 78 21.77 7.49 3.85
CA GLN A 78 21.70 6.09 4.28
C GLN A 78 21.81 5.16 3.08
N MET A 79 22.89 4.36 3.07
CA MET A 79 23.06 3.20 2.20
C MET A 79 21.77 2.37 2.30
N LYS A 80 21.15 2.07 1.15
CA LYS A 80 19.93 1.24 1.06
C LYS A 80 20.20 -0.16 1.61
N THR A 81 20.21 -0.33 2.92
CA THR A 81 19.95 -1.60 3.56
C THR A 81 18.58 -2.03 3.05
N GLU A 82 18.47 -3.27 2.55
CA GLU A 82 17.20 -3.88 2.18
C GLU A 82 16.14 -3.47 3.20
N GLY A 83 15.22 -2.61 2.77
CA GLY A 83 14.21 -2.06 3.66
C GLY A 83 13.51 -3.21 4.36
N SER A 84 13.39 -3.13 5.69
CA SER A 84 12.75 -4.16 6.50
C SER A 84 11.47 -4.62 5.80
N SER A 85 11.38 -5.93 5.55
CA SER A 85 10.24 -6.52 4.84
C SER A 85 8.93 -6.31 5.60
N ILE A 86 8.98 -5.91 6.87
CA ILE A 86 7.80 -5.61 7.66
C ILE A 86 7.11 -4.35 7.13
N LEU A 87 5.84 -4.46 6.78
CA LEU A 87 4.98 -3.35 6.38
C LEU A 87 4.32 -2.68 7.57
N GLY A 88 3.92 -3.46 8.58
CA GLY A 88 3.13 -2.98 9.73
C GLY A 88 2.13 -4.02 10.22
N LYS A 89 1.12 -3.61 10.99
CA LYS A 89 0.07 -4.48 11.52
C LYS A 89 -1.27 -3.75 11.62
N PHE A 90 -2.37 -4.49 11.64
CA PHE A 90 -3.70 -3.93 11.83
C PHE A 90 -4.14 -3.97 13.29
N GLN A 91 -4.83 -2.90 13.70
CA GLN A 91 -5.66 -2.82 14.90
C GLN A 91 -7.10 -2.59 14.49
N ILE A 92 -7.98 -3.53 14.84
CA ILE A 92 -9.38 -3.50 14.46
C ILE A 92 -10.23 -3.60 15.72
N THR A 93 -11.16 -2.67 15.91
CA THR A 93 -12.17 -2.74 16.97
C THR A 93 -13.56 -2.46 16.44
N TRP A 94 -14.54 -3.11 17.04
CA TRP A 94 -15.94 -2.97 16.67
C TRP A 94 -16.86 -3.16 17.87
N ARG A 95 -18.14 -2.86 17.67
CA ARG A 95 -19.22 -3.22 18.59
C ARG A 95 -20.29 -4.05 17.89
N THR A 96 -20.99 -4.89 18.65
CA THR A 96 -22.20 -5.58 18.20
C THR A 96 -23.45 -4.71 18.42
N ASN A 97 -24.63 -5.20 18.02
CA ASN A 97 -25.92 -4.51 18.22
C ASN A 97 -26.20 -4.11 19.68
N LEU A 98 -25.65 -4.84 20.65
CA LEU A 98 -25.82 -4.57 22.09
C LEU A 98 -24.64 -3.77 22.67
N GLY A 99 -23.74 -3.27 21.83
CA GLY A 99 -22.59 -2.47 22.25
C GLY A 99 -21.42 -3.28 22.79
N GLU A 100 -21.46 -4.62 22.72
CA GLU A 100 -20.38 -5.48 23.18
C GLU A 100 -19.12 -5.23 22.33
N PRO A 101 -17.97 -4.95 22.95
CA PRO A 101 -16.75 -4.63 22.22
C PRO A 101 -16.10 -5.91 21.67
N GLY A 102 -15.56 -5.82 20.46
CA GLY A 102 -14.66 -6.80 19.86
C GLY A 102 -13.35 -6.16 19.43
N ARG A 103 -12.28 -6.96 19.40
CA ARG A 103 -10.94 -6.54 18.97
C ARG A 103 -10.26 -7.65 18.19
N LEU A 104 -9.56 -7.26 17.12
CA LEU A 104 -8.65 -8.11 16.37
C LEU A 104 -7.36 -7.32 16.13
N GLN A 105 -6.22 -7.96 16.38
CA GLN A 105 -4.91 -7.43 16.02
C GLN A 105 -4.18 -8.47 15.18
N THR A 106 -3.53 -8.04 14.10
CA THR A 106 -2.69 -8.94 13.30
C THR A 106 -1.27 -9.01 13.85
N GLN A 107 -0.54 -10.04 13.46
CA GLN A 107 0.91 -9.99 13.50
C GLN A 107 1.43 -8.99 12.44
N ASN A 108 2.75 -8.79 12.44
CA ASN A 108 3.42 -8.01 11.42
C ASN A 108 3.20 -8.62 10.03
N ILE A 109 2.69 -7.81 9.12
CA ILE A 109 2.53 -8.13 7.71
C ILE A 109 3.86 -7.86 7.02
N HIS A 110 4.35 -8.83 6.26
CA HIS A 110 5.59 -8.70 5.50
C HIS A 110 5.30 -8.46 4.01
N SER A 111 6.13 -7.66 3.36
CA SER A 111 6.14 -7.48 1.93
C SER A 111 6.60 -8.78 1.28
N THR A 112 5.93 -9.17 0.20
CA THR A 112 6.45 -10.21 -0.68
C THR A 112 7.69 -9.65 -1.37
N PRO A 113 8.86 -10.33 -1.28
CA PRO A 113 10.04 -9.92 -2.02
C PRO A 113 9.66 -9.88 -3.50
N THR A 114 9.63 -8.69 -4.09
CA THR A 114 9.54 -8.61 -5.54
C THR A 114 10.95 -8.92 -6.02
N PRO A 115 11.19 -10.01 -6.77
CA PRO A 115 12.50 -10.25 -7.31
C PRO A 115 12.85 -9.02 -8.15
N SER A 116 13.91 -8.30 -7.74
CA SER A 116 14.54 -7.30 -8.59
C SER A 116 14.96 -8.06 -9.85
N LYS A 117 14.19 -7.92 -10.92
CA LYS A 117 14.69 -8.32 -12.23
C LYS A 117 15.71 -7.26 -12.57
N ASP A 118 16.99 -7.58 -12.43
CA ASP A 118 18.04 -6.75 -12.99
C ASP A 118 17.72 -6.52 -14.47
N VAL A 119 17.42 -5.28 -14.82
CA VAL A 119 17.19 -4.87 -16.20
C VAL A 119 18.50 -4.32 -16.70
N ASP A 120 19.20 -5.12 -17.51
CA ASP A 120 20.34 -4.63 -18.27
C ASP A 120 19.86 -3.55 -19.25
N LEU A 121 20.25 -2.30 -18.98
CA LEU A 121 19.96 -1.16 -19.83
C LEU A 121 21.19 -0.85 -20.67
N ARG A 122 21.00 -0.75 -22.00
CA ARG A 122 22.03 -0.20 -22.88
C ARG A 122 21.65 1.21 -23.31
N ALA A 123 22.61 2.14 -23.27
CA ALA A 123 22.42 3.47 -23.84
C ALA A 123 22.29 3.35 -25.36
N VAL A 124 21.15 3.76 -25.92
CA VAL A 124 20.89 3.69 -27.36
C VAL A 124 21.24 5.00 -28.04
N LYS A 125 21.04 6.12 -27.34
CA LYS A 125 21.32 7.45 -27.88
C LYS A 125 21.81 8.35 -26.76
N ILE A 126 23.07 8.75 -26.88
CA ILE A 126 23.69 9.79 -26.06
C ILE A 126 23.77 11.05 -26.93
N PRO A 127 23.45 12.24 -26.40
CA PRO A 127 23.65 13.49 -27.11
C PRO A 127 25.11 13.63 -27.57
N PRO A 128 25.38 14.14 -28.78
CA PRO A 128 26.73 14.28 -29.31
C PRO A 128 27.58 15.30 -28.53
N VAL A 129 26.93 16.19 -27.78
CA VAL A 129 27.58 17.16 -26.90
C VAL A 129 26.94 17.06 -25.52
N ILE A 130 27.79 16.82 -24.52
CA ILE A 130 27.42 16.84 -23.12
C ILE A 130 28.26 17.91 -22.42
N PHE A 131 27.64 18.64 -21.49
CA PHE A 131 28.34 19.61 -20.66
C PHE A 131 28.71 18.93 -19.35
N LEU A 132 29.98 19.03 -18.97
CA LEU A 132 30.45 18.53 -17.68
C LEU A 132 29.61 19.14 -16.55
N GLU A 133 29.32 18.32 -15.54
CA GLU A 133 28.53 18.67 -14.36
C GLU A 133 27.07 19.10 -14.62
N ARG A 134 26.54 18.85 -15.84
CA ARG A 134 25.13 19.08 -16.15
C ARG A 134 24.40 17.78 -16.49
N PRO A 135 23.22 17.51 -15.88
CA PRO A 135 22.43 16.34 -16.25
C PRO A 135 21.94 16.47 -17.70
N PHE A 136 21.94 15.35 -18.42
CA PHE A 136 21.44 15.27 -19.79
C PHE A 136 20.46 14.10 -19.95
N MET A 137 19.54 14.24 -20.90
CA MET A 137 18.54 13.20 -21.18
C MET A 137 19.08 12.22 -22.22
N GLY A 138 19.06 10.92 -21.89
CA GLY A 138 19.45 9.84 -22.79
C GLY A 138 18.29 8.86 -22.99
N GLN A 139 18.32 8.12 -24.10
CA GLN A 139 17.39 7.01 -24.34
C GLN A 139 18.09 5.68 -24.03
N SER A 140 17.46 4.87 -23.18
CA SER A 140 17.87 3.49 -22.91
C SER A 140 16.85 2.52 -23.50
N MET A 141 17.30 1.30 -23.85
CA MET A 141 16.40 0.19 -24.14
C MET A 141 16.80 -1.05 -23.34
N PRO A 142 15.83 -1.88 -22.93
CA PRO A 142 16.09 -3.13 -22.24
C PRO A 142 16.86 -4.10 -23.15
N TYR A 143 17.95 -4.67 -22.63
CA TYR A 143 18.77 -5.64 -23.32
C TYR A 143 18.14 -7.04 -23.19
N LYS A 144 17.75 -7.65 -24.32
CA LYS A 144 17.37 -9.07 -24.35
C LYS A 144 18.62 -9.92 -24.57
N SER A 145 19.06 -10.62 -23.55
CA SER A 145 20.08 -11.66 -23.66
C SER A 145 19.51 -12.85 -24.45
N ASN A 146 19.98 -13.04 -25.68
CA ASN A 146 19.68 -14.23 -26.47
C ASN A 146 20.56 -15.37 -25.94
N ARG A 147 20.11 -16.09 -24.91
CA ARG A 147 20.68 -17.41 -24.57
C ARG A 147 19.94 -18.49 -25.36
N GLU A 148 20.12 -18.49 -26.67
CA GLU A 148 19.89 -19.69 -27.46
C GLU A 148 20.70 -19.58 -28.74
N ASN A 149 21.82 -20.30 -28.78
CA ASN A 149 22.39 -20.93 -29.97
C ASN A 149 23.31 -22.07 -29.51
N SER A 150 23.07 -23.22 -30.12
CA SER A 150 23.46 -24.58 -29.77
C SER A 150 24.94 -24.92 -30.09
N TRP A 151 25.42 -25.97 -29.40
CA TRP A 151 26.62 -26.85 -29.53
C TRP A 151 27.14 -27.16 -30.96
N PRO A 152 28.30 -27.86 -31.20
CA PRO A 152 29.09 -28.74 -30.31
C PRO A 152 30.65 -28.66 -30.44
N PHE A 153 31.36 -29.37 -29.55
CA PHE A 153 32.62 -30.07 -29.88
C PHE A 153 32.43 -31.54 -29.59
#